data_AF-A0A0G2HMN6-F1
#
_entry.id   AF-A0A0G2HMN6-F1
#
_cell.length_a   1.000
_cell.length_b   1.000
_cell.length_c   1.000
_cell.angle_alpha   90.00
_cell.angle_beta   90.00
_cell.angle_gamma   90.00
#
_symmetry.space_group_name_H-M   'P 1'
#
loop_
_entity.id
_entity.type
_entity.pdbx_description
1 polymer ?
#
loop_
_entity_poly.entity_id
_entity_poly.type
_entity_poly.pdbx_seq_one_letter_code
_entity_poly.pdbx_strand_id
1 'polypeptide(L)'
;MTSQNWLEDLNHKLDTWLDTWLANHPGQGTLLEEDERNQAKSAGGRHWVQLRQEAQQLRQVLLQQGEAIGLWRQRHQEALAGRNSTLAHQCADHEHRCRREGQVMWERLERIGSLRPEEWCITAAQGGWRVTEAPVSLQQAWSNFVVEQELEELRRQGGKG
;
A
#
# COMPACT_ATOMS: atom_id res chain seq x y z
N MET A 1 -20.34 7.74 -4.20
CA MET A 1 -19.32 8.74 -3.80
C MET A 1 -18.57 8.32 -2.52
N THR A 2 -18.16 7.06 -2.38
CA THR A 2 -17.55 6.53 -1.15
C THR A 2 -16.11 6.04 -1.34
N SER A 3 -15.57 6.23 -2.55
CA SER A 3 -14.29 5.67 -3.00
C SER A 3 -13.10 6.63 -2.78
N GLN A 4 -13.33 7.94 -2.88
CA GLN A 4 -12.34 8.97 -2.53
C GLN A 4 -12.08 9.01 -1.02
N ASN A 5 -13.14 8.89 -0.21
CA ASN A 5 -13.01 8.90 1.25
C ASN A 5 -12.03 7.86 1.78
N TRP A 6 -11.97 6.63 1.25
CA TRP A 6 -11.00 5.64 1.74
C TRP A 6 -9.55 6.12 1.60
N LEU A 7 -9.20 6.64 0.41
CA LEU A 7 -7.81 6.96 0.08
C LEU A 7 -7.39 8.23 0.81
N GLU A 8 -8.30 9.21 0.84
CA GLU A 8 -8.14 10.44 1.59
C GLU A 8 -8.10 10.17 3.10
N ASP A 9 -8.93 9.27 3.63
CA ASP A 9 -8.86 8.81 5.02
C ASP A 9 -7.53 8.12 5.32
N LEU A 10 -6.99 7.34 4.37
CA LEU A 10 -5.71 6.65 4.54
C LEU A 10 -4.54 7.64 4.50
N ASN A 11 -4.52 8.59 3.56
CA ASN A 11 -3.53 9.65 3.51
C ASN A 11 -3.60 10.55 4.75
N HIS A 12 -4.80 10.96 5.16
CA HIS A 12 -4.99 11.79 6.34
C HIS A 12 -4.59 11.06 7.62
N LYS A 13 -4.86 9.75 7.73
CA LYS A 13 -4.37 8.93 8.85
C LYS A 13 -2.86 8.78 8.84
N LEU A 14 -2.23 8.63 7.67
CA LEU A 14 -0.78 8.55 7.54
C LEU A 14 -0.10 9.86 7.96
N ASP A 15 -0.65 11.02 7.57
CA ASP A 15 -0.14 12.34 7.93
C ASP A 15 -0.37 12.65 9.41
N THR A 16 -1.57 12.42 9.92
CA THR A 16 -1.91 12.62 11.35
C THR A 16 -1.07 11.70 12.25
N TRP A 17 -0.81 10.46 11.82
CA TRP A 17 0.04 9.53 12.56
C TRP A 17 1.50 9.98 12.56
N LEU A 18 2.02 10.51 11.44
CA LEU A 18 3.38 11.05 11.36
C LEU A 18 3.58 12.25 12.29
N ASP A 19 2.62 13.17 12.31
CA ASP A 19 2.66 14.35 13.17
C ASP A 19 2.52 13.98 14.65
N THR A 20 1.65 13.03 14.98
CA THR A 20 1.48 12.52 16.35
C THR A 20 2.72 11.74 16.82
N TRP A 21 3.39 11.02 15.92
CA TRP A 21 4.62 10.30 16.18
C TRP A 21 5.79 11.26 16.47
N LEU A 22 5.93 12.34 15.69
CA LEU A 22 6.94 13.38 15.94
C LEU A 22 6.67 14.16 17.24
N ALA A 23 5.39 14.44 17.53
CA ALA A 23 4.98 15.20 18.71
C ALA A 23 5.08 14.42 20.03
N ASN A 24 4.96 13.09 20.01
CA ASN A 24 5.09 12.23 21.20
C ASN A 24 6.54 11.79 21.50
N HIS A 25 7.53 12.33 20.77
CA HIS A 25 8.95 12.02 20.96
C HIS A 25 9.90 13.25 21.16
N PRO A 26 9.52 14.32 21.91
CA PRO A 26 10.42 15.44 22.17
C PRO A 26 11.38 15.10 23.32
N GLY A 27 12.60 14.67 22.98
CA GLY A 27 13.64 14.23 23.92
C GLY A 27 14.49 13.05 23.40
N GLN A 28 14.05 12.41 22.31
CA GLN A 28 14.79 11.29 21.70
C GLN A 28 16.10 11.70 21.04
N GLY A 29 16.29 12.96 20.64
CA GLY A 29 17.55 13.41 20.03
C GLY A 29 18.75 13.34 21.00
N THR A 30 18.54 13.71 22.26
CA THR A 30 19.61 13.76 23.28
C THR A 30 19.88 12.38 23.88
N LEU A 31 18.84 11.54 23.99
CA LEU A 31 18.99 10.11 24.30
C LEU A 31 19.60 9.33 23.12
N LEU A 32 19.37 9.72 21.87
CA LEU A 32 20.00 9.10 20.69
C LEU A 32 21.52 9.26 20.71
N GLU A 33 22.06 10.44 21.02
CA GLU A 33 23.52 10.67 20.99
C GLU A 33 24.25 9.90 22.11
N GLU A 34 23.62 9.77 23.28
CA GLU A 34 24.18 9.07 24.44
C GLU A 34 23.98 7.54 24.34
N ASP A 35 22.88 7.11 23.73
CA ASP A 35 22.60 5.71 23.41
C ASP A 35 23.35 5.24 22.15
N GLU A 36 23.62 6.10 21.15
CA GLU A 36 24.49 5.77 20.00
C GLU A 36 25.93 5.42 20.44
N ARG A 37 26.44 6.11 21.48
CA ARG A 37 27.74 5.79 22.10
C ARG A 37 27.74 4.44 22.83
N ASN A 38 26.62 4.03 23.40
CA ASN A 38 26.47 2.78 24.15
C ASN A 38 26.05 1.59 23.25
N GLN A 39 25.22 1.84 22.24
CA GLN A 39 24.71 0.88 21.25
C GLN A 39 25.75 0.47 20.20
N ALA A 40 26.80 1.28 19.99
CA ALA A 40 27.98 0.89 19.23
C ALA A 40 28.63 -0.41 19.76
N LYS A 41 28.25 -0.90 20.95
CA LYS A 41 28.87 -2.08 21.56
C LYS A 41 28.16 -3.42 21.38
N SER A 42 26.83 -3.61 21.34
CA SER A 42 26.30 -5.00 21.28
C SER A 42 24.83 -5.17 20.86
N ALA A 43 24.59 -5.74 19.68
CA ALA A 43 23.39 -6.47 19.24
C ALA A 43 22.01 -5.76 19.13
N GLY A 44 21.62 -4.83 20.00
CA GLY A 44 20.29 -4.19 19.99
C GLY A 44 20.06 -3.22 18.83
N GLY A 45 21.09 -2.45 18.46
CA GLY A 45 20.99 -1.45 17.39
C GLY A 45 20.74 -2.05 16.00
N ARG A 46 21.21 -3.28 15.73
CA ARG A 46 20.99 -3.93 14.43
C ARG A 46 19.53 -4.28 14.18
N HIS A 47 18.83 -4.80 15.20
CA HIS A 47 17.41 -5.14 15.08
C HIS A 47 16.54 -3.90 14.94
N TRP A 48 16.85 -2.82 15.66
CA TRP A 48 16.15 -1.56 15.51
C TRP A 48 16.31 -0.96 14.11
N VAL A 49 17.55 -0.94 13.57
CA VAL A 49 17.78 -0.48 12.19
C VAL A 49 16.97 -1.30 11.18
N GLN A 50 16.92 -2.63 11.35
CA GLN A 50 16.14 -3.50 10.48
C GLN A 50 14.62 -3.25 10.58
N LEU A 51 14.08 -3.08 11.79
CA LEU A 51 12.66 -2.76 12.01
C LEU A 51 12.30 -1.38 11.42
N ARG A 52 13.21 -0.40 11.54
CA ARG A 52 13.03 0.92 10.91
C ARG A 52 13.03 0.81 9.39
N GLN A 53 13.92 0.01 8.81
CA GLN A 53 13.99 -0.23 7.38
C GLN A 53 12.72 -0.93 6.88
N GLU A 54 12.24 -1.92 7.63
CA GLU A 54 10.97 -2.60 7.36
C GLU A 54 9.78 -1.62 7.41
N ALA A 55 9.68 -0.77 8.43
CA ALA A 55 8.61 0.22 8.53
C ALA A 55 8.62 1.20 7.34
N GLN A 56 9.80 1.63 6.89
CA GLN A 56 9.93 2.46 5.68
C GLN A 56 9.47 1.71 4.43
N GLN A 57 9.88 0.45 4.27
CA GLN A 57 9.44 -0.38 3.14
C GLN A 57 7.91 -0.58 3.16
N LEU A 58 7.34 -0.93 4.31
CA LEU A 58 5.89 -1.08 4.49
C LEU A 58 5.14 0.20 4.13
N ARG A 59 5.61 1.37 4.56
CA ARG A 59 5.01 2.66 4.19
C ARG A 59 5.01 2.86 2.68
N GLN A 60 6.15 2.64 2.02
CA GLN A 60 6.25 2.79 0.56
C GLN A 60 5.31 1.82 -0.17
N VAL A 61 5.30 0.55 0.25
CA VAL A 61 4.45 -0.47 -0.36
C VAL A 61 2.96 -0.17 -0.12
N LEU A 62 2.57 0.30 1.07
CA LEU A 62 1.19 0.69 1.38
C LEU A 62 0.68 1.83 0.49
N LEU A 63 1.53 2.82 0.20
CA LEU A 63 1.18 3.90 -0.72
C LEU A 63 0.93 3.36 -2.14
N GLN A 64 1.85 2.53 -2.65
CA GLN A 64 1.69 1.87 -3.94
C GLN A 64 0.48 0.92 -3.97
N GLN A 65 0.19 0.26 -2.84
CA GLN A 65 -0.99 -0.58 -2.67
C GLN A 65 -2.28 0.26 -2.78
N GLY A 66 -2.28 1.47 -2.22
CA GLY A 66 -3.36 2.45 -2.35
C GLY A 66 -3.61 2.85 -3.81
N GLU A 67 -2.55 3.14 -4.56
CA GLU A 67 -2.62 3.42 -6.00
C GLU A 67 -3.19 2.22 -6.78
N ALA A 68 -2.71 1.00 -6.50
CA ALA A 68 -3.20 -0.22 -7.13
C ALA A 68 -4.71 -0.44 -6.84
N ILE A 69 -5.15 -0.22 -5.61
CA ILE A 69 -6.59 -0.29 -5.25
C ILE A 69 -7.39 0.73 -6.05
N GLY A 70 -6.92 1.97 -6.18
CA GLY A 70 -7.57 3.01 -6.97
C GLY A 70 -7.70 2.62 -8.44
N LEU A 71 -6.60 2.14 -9.04
CA LEU A 71 -6.55 1.66 -10.41
C LEU A 71 -7.56 0.54 -10.67
N TRP A 72 -7.54 -0.52 -9.85
CA TRP A 72 -8.41 -1.68 -10.10
C TRP A 72 -9.89 -1.39 -9.84
N ARG A 73 -10.18 -0.43 -8.97
CA ARG A 73 -11.54 0.08 -8.80
C ARG A 73 -12.04 0.83 -10.03
N GLN A 74 -11.19 1.67 -10.63
CA GLN A 74 -11.52 2.36 -11.89
C GLN A 74 -11.76 1.32 -13.00
N ARG A 75 -10.87 0.33 -13.13
CA ARG A 75 -11.01 -0.76 -14.10
C ARG A 75 -12.31 -1.54 -13.93
N HIS A 76 -12.70 -1.84 -12.69
CA HIS A 76 -14.00 -2.44 -12.40
C HIS A 76 -15.17 -1.59 -12.92
N GLN A 77 -15.15 -0.27 -12.69
CA GLN A 77 -16.20 0.64 -13.15
C GLN A 77 -16.27 0.72 -14.68
N GLU A 78 -15.12 0.77 -15.35
CA GLU A 78 -15.02 0.77 -16.81
C GLU A 78 -15.50 -0.54 -17.42
N ALA A 79 -15.14 -1.69 -16.85
CA ALA A 79 -15.65 -3.00 -17.28
C ALA A 79 -17.17 -3.12 -17.12
N LEU A 80 -17.75 -2.56 -16.05
CA LEU A 80 -19.21 -2.47 -15.89
C LEU A 80 -19.86 -1.58 -16.97
N ALA A 81 -19.25 -0.44 -17.28
CA ALA A 81 -19.74 0.46 -18.33
C ALA A 81 -19.70 -0.21 -19.72
N GLY A 82 -18.64 -0.97 -20.00
CA GLY A 82 -18.51 -1.83 -21.18
C GLY A 82 -19.34 -3.12 -21.14
N ARG A 83 -20.18 -3.31 -20.11
CA ARG A 83 -21.05 -4.48 -19.90
C ARG A 83 -20.31 -5.83 -19.84
N ASN A 84 -19.01 -5.83 -19.56
CA ASN A 84 -18.22 -7.03 -19.37
C ASN A 84 -18.24 -7.43 -17.89
N SER A 85 -19.32 -8.11 -17.47
CA SER A 85 -19.54 -8.50 -16.08
C SER A 85 -18.44 -9.42 -15.55
N THR A 86 -17.92 -10.35 -16.35
CA THR A 86 -16.84 -11.26 -15.93
C THR A 86 -15.57 -10.49 -15.59
N LEU A 87 -15.12 -9.60 -16.48
CA LEU A 87 -13.93 -8.78 -16.23
C LEU A 87 -14.14 -7.84 -15.03
N ALA A 88 -15.33 -7.25 -14.90
CA ALA A 88 -15.68 -6.43 -13.75
C ALA A 88 -15.51 -7.22 -12.43
N HIS A 89 -16.07 -8.42 -12.33
CA HIS A 89 -15.89 -9.27 -11.13
C HIS A 89 -14.41 -9.57 -10.86
N GLN A 90 -13.63 -9.90 -11.89
CA GLN A 90 -12.20 -10.17 -11.72
C GLN A 90 -11.41 -8.93 -11.24
N CYS A 91 -11.74 -7.74 -11.74
CA CYS A 91 -11.16 -6.49 -11.26
C CYS A 91 -11.53 -6.21 -9.80
N ALA A 92 -12.80 -6.41 -9.43
CA ALA A 92 -13.28 -6.23 -8.06
C ALA A 92 -12.62 -7.24 -7.09
N ASP A 93 -12.52 -8.50 -7.46
CA ASP A 93 -11.86 -9.55 -6.66
C ASP A 93 -10.39 -9.20 -6.41
N HIS A 94 -9.69 -8.72 -7.44
CA HIS A 94 -8.31 -8.30 -7.29
C HIS A 94 -8.17 -7.02 -6.46
N GLU A 95 -9.05 -6.03 -6.61
CA GLU A 95 -9.12 -4.86 -5.73
C GLU A 95 -9.31 -5.29 -4.26
N HIS A 96 -10.23 -6.23 -3.99
CA HIS A 96 -10.45 -6.76 -2.64
C HIS A 96 -9.22 -7.47 -2.09
N ARG A 97 -8.52 -8.27 -2.91
CA ARG A 97 -7.25 -8.88 -2.51
C ARG A 97 -6.23 -7.81 -2.15
N CYS A 98 -6.09 -6.78 -2.97
CA CYS A 98 -5.18 -5.67 -2.72
C CYS A 98 -5.47 -4.97 -1.38
N ARG A 99 -6.74 -4.79 -1.03
CA ARG A 99 -7.14 -4.22 0.27
C ARG A 99 -6.77 -5.13 1.44
N ARG A 100 -7.02 -6.44 1.32
CA ARG A 100 -6.69 -7.40 2.40
C ARG A 100 -5.19 -7.47 2.67
N GLU A 101 -4.37 -7.55 1.62
CA GLU A 101 -2.90 -7.56 1.78
C GLU A 101 -2.41 -6.23 2.35
N GLY A 102 -2.99 -5.11 1.91
CA GLY A 102 -2.71 -3.80 2.51
C GLY A 102 -3.06 -3.73 4.00
N GLN A 103 -4.15 -4.36 4.44
CA GLN A 103 -4.48 -4.44 5.86
C GLN A 103 -3.42 -5.21 6.67
N VAL A 104 -2.91 -6.33 6.15
CA VAL A 104 -1.84 -7.09 6.81
C VAL A 104 -0.56 -6.25 6.95
N MET A 105 -0.19 -5.52 5.90
CA MET A 105 0.95 -4.60 5.94
C MET A 105 0.75 -3.48 6.95
N TRP A 106 -0.48 -2.95 7.04
CA TRP A 106 -0.85 -1.93 8.02
C TRP A 106 -0.75 -2.45 9.46
N GLU A 107 -1.33 -3.62 9.75
CA GLU A 107 -1.24 -4.26 11.06
C GLU A 107 0.21 -4.52 11.48
N ARG A 108 1.07 -4.89 10.51
CA ARG A 108 2.52 -5.03 10.77
C ARG A 108 3.17 -3.70 11.08
N LEU A 109 2.87 -2.66 10.32
CA LEU A 109 3.41 -1.32 10.53
C LEU A 109 2.99 -0.76 11.90
N GLU A 110 1.72 -0.91 12.27
CA GLU A 110 1.21 -0.55 13.60
C GLU A 110 1.92 -1.35 14.69
N ARG A 111 2.10 -2.66 14.51
CA ARG A 111 2.83 -3.50 15.46
C ARG A 111 4.24 -2.95 15.68
N ILE A 112 4.99 -2.65 14.62
CA ILE A 112 6.34 -2.08 14.73
C ILE A 112 6.30 -0.73 15.47
N GLY A 113 5.35 0.14 15.14
CA GLY A 113 5.18 1.44 15.79
C GLY A 113 4.76 1.36 17.26
N SER A 114 4.17 0.24 17.70
CA SER A 114 3.73 0.00 19.08
C SER A 114 4.77 -0.70 19.98
N LEU A 115 5.90 -1.13 19.41
CA LEU A 115 6.95 -1.83 20.17
C LEU A 115 7.64 -0.89 21.16
N ARG A 116 7.83 -1.39 22.39
CA ARG A 116 8.68 -0.74 23.39
C ARG A 116 10.17 -0.98 23.07
N PRO A 117 11.08 -0.13 23.56
CA PRO A 117 12.52 -0.29 23.31
C PRO A 117 13.08 -1.67 23.65
N GLU A 118 12.57 -2.29 24.72
CA GLU A 118 12.97 -3.63 25.16
C GLU A 118 12.55 -4.72 24.17
N GLU A 119 11.47 -4.48 23.43
CA GLU A 119 10.88 -5.43 22.48
C GLU A 119 11.58 -5.39 21.10
N TRP A 120 12.35 -4.33 20.81
CA TRP A 120 13.08 -4.20 19.54
C TRP A 120 14.14 -5.29 19.36
N CYS A 121 14.78 -5.73 20.44
CA CYS A 121 15.85 -6.72 20.39
C CYS A 121 15.35 -8.14 20.11
N ILE A 122 14.08 -8.41 20.43
CA ILE A 122 13.45 -9.74 20.26
C ILE A 122 12.50 -9.80 19.06
N THR A 123 12.10 -8.64 18.52
CA THR A 123 11.24 -8.58 17.35
C THR A 123 12.05 -8.68 16.08
N ALA A 124 11.90 -9.80 15.36
CA ALA A 124 12.52 -9.97 14.06
C ALA A 124 11.85 -9.06 13.03
N ALA A 125 12.66 -8.40 12.21
CA ALA A 125 12.19 -7.71 11.03
C ALA A 125 11.68 -8.74 9.99
N GLN A 126 10.54 -8.45 9.37
CA GLN A 126 10.05 -9.20 8.22
C GLN A 126 10.44 -8.46 6.94
N GLY A 127 10.79 -9.21 5.91
CA GLY A 127 11.19 -8.67 4.62
C GLY A 127 10.26 -9.12 3.51
N GLY A 128 10.48 -8.58 2.31
CA GLY A 128 9.77 -9.01 1.13
C GLY A 128 8.37 -8.43 0.97
N TRP A 129 8.07 -7.31 1.66
CA TRP A 129 6.86 -6.53 1.44
C TRP A 129 6.86 -5.97 0.02
N ARG A 130 5.79 -6.25 -0.73
CA ARG A 130 5.61 -5.86 -2.13
C ARG A 130 4.14 -5.60 -2.41
N VAL A 131 3.88 -4.81 -3.44
CA VAL A 131 2.52 -4.57 -3.91
C VAL A 131 1.91 -5.88 -4.37
N THR A 132 0.61 -6.04 -4.12
CA THR A 132 -0.13 -7.18 -4.65
C THR A 132 -0.31 -7.03 -6.15
N GLU A 133 0.47 -7.77 -6.92
CA GLU A 133 0.38 -7.76 -8.37
C GLU A 133 -0.87 -8.51 -8.86
N ALA A 134 -1.45 -8.00 -9.94
CA ALA A 134 -2.52 -8.69 -10.64
C ALA A 134 -1.98 -9.94 -11.36
N PRO A 135 -2.76 -11.03 -11.40
CA PRO A 135 -2.42 -12.16 -12.25
C PRO A 135 -2.26 -11.73 -13.71
N VAL A 136 -1.29 -12.31 -14.41
CA VAL A 136 -1.02 -12.03 -15.84
C VAL A 136 -2.28 -12.20 -16.69
N SER A 137 -3.10 -13.20 -16.39
CA SER A 137 -4.38 -13.43 -17.08
C SER A 137 -5.36 -12.24 -16.94
N LEU A 138 -5.44 -11.64 -15.76
CA LEU A 138 -6.29 -10.46 -15.52
C LEU A 138 -5.72 -9.23 -16.23
N GLN A 139 -4.41 -9.04 -16.21
CA GLN A 139 -3.76 -7.95 -16.96
C GLN A 139 -4.03 -8.08 -18.47
N GLN A 140 -3.95 -9.30 -19.01
CA GLN A 140 -4.21 -9.56 -20.41
C GLN A 140 -5.70 -9.39 -20.77
N ALA A 141 -6.61 -9.88 -19.93
CA ALA A 141 -8.04 -9.67 -20.11
C ALA A 141 -8.41 -8.18 -20.12
N TRP A 142 -7.79 -7.39 -19.23
CA TRP A 142 -7.92 -5.94 -19.21
C TRP A 142 -7.40 -5.30 -20.51
N SER A 143 -6.20 -5.69 -20.96
CA SER A 143 -5.61 -5.17 -22.19
C SER A 143 -6.49 -5.43 -23.41
N ASN A 144 -7.04 -6.64 -23.53
CA ASN A 144 -7.93 -6.99 -24.64
C ASN A 144 -9.21 -6.15 -24.62
N PHE A 145 -9.79 -5.97 -23.44
CA PHE A 145 -10.99 -5.15 -23.25
C PHE A 145 -10.79 -3.70 -23.69
N VAL A 146 -9.64 -3.07 -23.33
CA VAL A 146 -9.33 -1.69 -23.75
C VAL A 146 -9.25 -1.59 -25.28
N VAL A 147 -8.57 -2.53 -25.93
CA VAL A 147 -8.47 -2.59 -27.39
C VAL A 147 -9.86 -2.74 -28.05
N GLU A 148 -10.72 -3.61 -27.51
CA GLU A 148 -12.08 -3.80 -28.01
C GLU A 148 -12.92 -2.52 -27.87
N GLN A 149 -12.83 -1.81 -26.74
CA GLN A 149 -13.55 -0.55 -26.54
C GLN A 149 -13.08 0.55 -27.49
N GLU A 150 -11.77 0.72 -27.67
CA GLU A 150 -11.22 1.69 -28.63
C GLU A 150 -11.68 1.41 -30.07
N LEU A 151 -11.71 0.13 -30.47
CA LEU A 151 -12.21 -0.28 -31.79
C LEU A 151 -13.70 0.04 -31.96
N GLU A 152 -14.52 -0.19 -30.93
CA GLU A 152 -15.95 0.16 -30.95
C GLU A 152 -16.18 1.66 -31.03
N GLU A 153 -15.36 2.47 -30.35
CA GLU A 153 -15.43 3.92 -30.42
C GLU A 153 -15.06 4.44 -31.82
N LEU A 154 -13.98 3.92 -32.42
CA LEU A 154 -13.61 4.25 -33.79
C LEU A 154 -14.71 3.89 -34.80
N ARG A 155 -15.35 2.74 -34.64
CA ARG A 155 -16.51 2.35 -35.47
C ARG A 155 -17.70 3.31 -35.29
N ARG A 156 -17.99 3.71 -34.05
CA ARG A 156 -19.05 4.69 -33.74
C ARG A 156 -18.76 6.07 -34.32
N GLN A 157 -17.49 6.46 -34.42
CA GLN A 157 -17.07 7.74 -35.00
C GLN A 157 -17.05 7.69 -36.53
N GLY A 158 -16.54 6.61 -37.13
CA GLY A 158 -16.46 6.44 -38.59
C GLY A 158 -17.80 6.17 -39.28
N GLY A 159 -18.81 5.65 -38.55
CA GLY A 159 -20.17 5.45 -39.07
C GLY A 159 -21.07 6.69 -39.04
N LYS A 160 -20.56 7.84 -38.57
CA LYS A 160 -21.28 9.14 -38.54
C LYS A 160 -20.82 10.13 -39.63
N GLY A 161 -19.97 9.68 -40.57
CA GLY A 161 -19.48 10.45 -41.71
C GLY A 161 -20.26 10.17 -42.99
#